data_AF-A0A645G5H2-F1
#
_entry.id   AF-A0A645G5H2-F1
#
_cell.length_a   1.000
_cell.length_b   1.000
_cell.length_c   1.000
_cell.angle_alpha   90.00
_cell.angle_beta   90.00
_cell.angle_gamma   90.00
#
_symmetry.space_group_name_H-M   'P 1'
#
loop_
_entity.id
_entity.type
_entity.pdbx_description
1 polymer ?
#
loop_
_entity_poly.entity_id
_entity_poly.type
_entity_poly.pdbx_seq_one_letter_code
_entity_poly.pdbx_strand_id
1 'polypeptide(L)'
;MVAYNKDIEGFAAVADTVQRLLMCNVVVCNTGFFGGSLAFSPFRERYKRYSFNIKGNNIGAAVSVKLPLKVLAQHQKDQLVRLSDEEKPLFIHKPPAFGLLGSMIGTK
;
A
#
# COMPACT_ATOMS: atom_id res chain seq x y z
N MET A 1 -2.31 -10.47 0.22
CA MET A 1 -2.10 -11.72 1.02
C MET A 1 -3.44 -12.22 1.47
N VAL A 2 -3.72 -13.52 1.32
CA VAL A 2 -4.84 -14.16 2.02
C VAL A 2 -4.30 -14.65 3.36
N ALA A 3 -4.91 -14.27 4.48
CA ALA A 3 -4.42 -14.65 5.81
C ALA A 3 -5.57 -15.02 6.75
N TYR A 4 -5.28 -15.77 7.81
CA TYR A 4 -6.20 -16.09 8.91
C TYR A 4 -5.62 -15.48 10.19
N ASN A 5 -5.68 -14.15 10.31
CA ASN A 5 -4.98 -13.42 11.38
C ASN A 5 -5.95 -12.89 12.43
N LYS A 6 -5.54 -13.04 13.69
CA LYS A 6 -6.26 -12.52 14.86
C LYS A 6 -5.80 -11.11 15.23
N ASP A 7 -4.53 -10.79 14.97
CA ASP A 7 -3.95 -9.47 15.23
C ASP A 7 -4.13 -8.53 14.03
N ILE A 8 -5.34 -7.98 13.91
CA ILE A 8 -5.73 -7.10 12.80
C ILE A 8 -4.91 -5.80 12.82
N GLU A 9 -4.64 -5.27 14.02
CA GLU A 9 -3.93 -4.00 14.19
C GLU A 9 -2.46 -4.12 13.84
N GLY A 10 -1.81 -5.20 14.28
CA GLY A 10 -0.43 -5.51 13.89
C GLY A 10 -0.28 -5.62 12.37
N PHE A 11 -1.19 -6.33 11.70
CA PHE A 11 -1.17 -6.42 10.24
C PHE A 11 -1.43 -5.10 9.54
N ALA A 12 -2.31 -4.25 10.07
CA ALA A 12 -2.52 -2.91 9.54
C ALA A 12 -1.26 -2.04 9.68
N ALA A 13 -0.55 -2.12 10.80
CA ALA A 13 0.71 -1.41 11.02
C ALA A 13 1.84 -1.92 10.11
N VAL A 14 1.93 -3.23 9.91
CA VAL A 14 2.87 -3.83 8.96
C VAL A 14 2.54 -3.38 7.53
N ALA A 15 1.27 -3.41 7.13
CA ALA A 15 0.85 -2.96 5.80
C ALA A 15 1.15 -1.47 5.57
N ASP A 16 0.89 -0.59 6.55
CA ASP A 16 1.23 0.84 6.46
C ASP A 16 2.75 1.06 6.39
N THR A 17 3.53 0.24 7.08
CA THR A 17 5.00 0.28 7.02
C THR A 17 5.52 -0.16 5.65
N VAL A 18 5.06 -1.33 5.18
CA VAL A 18 5.51 -1.95 3.94
C VAL A 18 5.19 -1.06 2.74
N GLN A 19 4.00 -0.47 2.68
CA GLN A 19 3.66 0.43 1.56
C GLN A 19 4.59 1.65 1.49
N ARG A 20 5.19 2.08 2.60
CA ARG A 20 6.13 3.21 2.64
C ARG A 20 7.54 2.80 2.26
N LEU A 21 7.98 1.65 2.75
CA LEU A 21 9.32 1.11 2.46
C LEU A 21 9.45 0.63 1.02
N LEU A 22 8.41 0.01 0.48
CA LEU A 22 8.39 -0.52 -0.88
C LEU A 22 7.65 0.39 -1.86
N MET A 23 7.07 1.49 -1.39
CA MET A 23 6.33 2.47 -2.21
C MET A 23 5.30 1.81 -3.14
N CYS A 24 4.58 0.81 -2.64
CA CYS A 24 3.67 -0.04 -3.43
C CYS A 24 2.27 -0.07 -2.81
N ASN A 25 1.28 -0.49 -3.59
CA ASN A 25 -0.04 -0.79 -3.05
C ASN A 25 0.02 -2.11 -2.27
N VAL A 26 -0.59 -2.13 -1.08
CA VAL A 26 -0.63 -3.33 -0.23
C VAL A 26 -2.07 -3.73 -0.01
N VAL A 27 -2.42 -4.96 -0.38
CA VAL A 27 -3.77 -5.51 -0.17
C VAL A 27 -3.68 -6.72 0.75
N VAL A 28 -4.40 -6.64 1.86
CA VAL A 28 -4.56 -7.71 2.84
C VAL A 28 -6.00 -8.20 2.75
N CYS A 29 -6.16 -9.49 2.51
CA CYS A 29 -7.43 -10.19 2.53
C CYS A 29 -7.39 -11.14 3.72
N ASN A 30 -7.98 -10.76 4.84
CA ASN A 30 -8.15 -11.70 5.94
C ASN A 30 -9.40 -12.54 5.67
N THR A 31 -9.40 -13.77 6.18
CA THR A 31 -10.63 -14.56 6.26
C THR A 31 -11.66 -13.79 7.09
N GLY A 32 -12.93 -13.85 6.66
CA GLY A 32 -14.04 -13.14 7.30
C GLY A 32 -14.23 -13.45 8.79
N PHE A 33 -13.58 -14.49 9.32
CA PHE A 33 -13.64 -14.94 10.71
C PHE A 33 -13.04 -13.97 11.73
N PHE A 34 -12.20 -13.02 11.34
CA PHE A 34 -11.80 -11.92 12.23
C PHE A 34 -11.94 -10.56 11.56
N GLY A 35 -12.19 -10.51 10.25
CA GLY A 35 -12.18 -9.27 9.47
C GLY A 35 -10.76 -8.73 9.33
N GLY A 36 -10.58 -7.44 9.08
CA GLY A 36 -9.23 -6.86 8.91
C GLY A 36 -8.69 -6.97 7.49
N SER A 37 -9.55 -7.25 6.51
CA SER A 37 -9.22 -7.04 5.10
C SER A 37 -9.08 -5.55 4.83
N LEU A 38 -7.99 -5.14 4.20
CA LEU A 38 -7.65 -3.75 3.98
C LEU A 38 -6.85 -3.54 2.70
N ALA A 39 -6.88 -2.32 2.18
CA ALA A 39 -6.04 -1.90 1.07
C ALA A 39 -5.38 -0.56 1.36
N PHE A 40 -4.06 -0.51 1.16
CA PHE A 40 -3.25 0.68 1.24
C PHE A 40 -2.67 1.08 -0.11
N SER A 41 -2.59 2.38 -0.33
CA SER A 41 -1.87 2.99 -1.46
C SER A 41 -0.94 4.10 -0.96
N PRO A 42 0.27 4.28 -1.52
CA PRO A 42 1.32 5.16 -0.99
C PRO A 42 1.09 6.66 -1.26
N PHE A 43 -0.15 7.12 -1.10
CA PHE A 43 -0.52 8.53 -1.24
C PHE A 43 0.21 9.40 -0.22
N ARG A 44 0.50 10.65 -0.58
CA ARG A 44 1.15 11.60 0.34
C ARG A 44 0.25 11.90 1.53
N GLU A 45 -1.03 12.13 1.28
CA GLU A 45 -2.00 12.48 2.32
C GLU A 45 -2.46 11.23 3.08
N ARG A 46 -2.34 11.25 4.41
CA ARG A 46 -2.59 10.08 5.26
C ARG A 46 -4.00 9.50 5.10
N TYR A 47 -5.01 10.36 5.01
CA TYR A 47 -6.41 9.94 4.91
C TYR A 47 -6.74 9.26 3.57
N LYS A 48 -5.94 9.47 2.51
CA LYS A 48 -6.08 8.79 1.21
C LYS A 48 -5.40 7.43 1.16
N ARG A 49 -4.46 7.16 2.07
CA ARG A 49 -3.68 5.91 2.06
C ARG A 49 -4.55 4.70 2.33
N TYR A 50 -5.54 4.84 3.21
CA TYR A 50 -6.51 3.79 3.49
C TYR A 50 -7.58 3.79 2.40
N SER A 51 -7.41 2.95 1.38
CA SER A 51 -8.37 2.88 0.27
C SER A 51 -9.61 2.07 0.66
N PHE A 52 -9.45 1.14 1.61
CA PHE A 52 -10.53 0.26 2.07
C PHE A 52 -10.16 -0.45 3.38
N ASN A 53 -11.14 -0.65 4.27
CA ASN A 53 -11.02 -1.42 5.50
C ASN A 53 -12.34 -2.14 5.82
N ILE A 54 -12.32 -3.45 6.03
CA ILE A 54 -13.40 -4.16 6.73
C ILE A 54 -12.96 -4.39 8.16
N LYS A 55 -13.73 -3.83 9.09
CA LYS A 55 -13.65 -4.15 10.51
C LYS A 55 -14.87 -4.96 10.91
N GLY A 56 -14.66 -6.05 11.66
CA GLY A 56 -15.73 -6.88 12.19
C GLY A 56 -15.53 -8.37 11.91
N ASN A 57 -15.96 -9.19 12.85
CA ASN A 57 -15.88 -10.65 12.81
C ASN A 57 -17.08 -11.25 12.04
N ASN A 58 -16.86 -12.40 11.40
CA ASN A 58 -17.83 -13.22 10.65
C ASN A 58 -18.46 -12.48 9.47
N ILE A 59 -17.69 -11.62 8.80
CA ILE A 59 -18.14 -10.88 7.63
C ILE A 59 -17.69 -11.61 6.36
N GLY A 60 -18.63 -12.23 5.66
CA GLY A 60 -18.45 -12.71 4.29
C GLY A 60 -18.64 -11.56 3.31
N ALA A 61 -17.55 -11.00 2.80
CA ALA A 61 -17.59 -9.88 1.86
C ALA A 61 -16.67 -10.09 0.67
N ALA A 62 -17.18 -9.83 -0.53
CA ALA A 62 -16.38 -9.64 -1.73
C ALA A 62 -16.32 -8.13 -2.01
N VAL A 63 -15.12 -7.56 -2.00
CA VAL A 63 -14.93 -6.12 -2.23
C VAL A 63 -13.99 -5.90 -3.40
N SER A 64 -14.40 -5.00 -4.29
CA SER A 64 -13.55 -4.47 -5.35
C SER A 64 -12.94 -3.14 -4.92
N VAL A 65 -11.63 -2.99 -5.12
CA VAL A 65 -10.89 -1.76 -4.79
C VAL A 65 -10.22 -1.21 -6.05
N LYS A 66 -10.28 0.11 -6.23
CA LYS A 66 -9.58 0.79 -7.33
C LYS A 66 -8.20 1.23 -6.85
N LEU A 67 -7.15 0.69 -7.46
CA LEU A 67 -5.76 1.00 -7.12
C LEU A 67 -5.11 1.86 -8.22
N PRO A 68 -4.27 2.87 -7.86
CA PRO A 68 -3.67 3.79 -8.83
C PRO A 68 -2.41 3.19 -9.48
N LEU A 69 -2.53 2.03 -10.14
CA LEU A 69 -1.38 1.25 -10.64
C LEU A 69 -0.51 2.03 -11.65
N LYS A 70 -1.12 2.57 -12.71
CA LYS A 70 -0.39 3.25 -13.79
C LYS A 70 0.36 4.48 -13.29
N VAL A 71 -0.32 5.31 -12.51
CA VAL A 71 0.23 6.57 -11.99
C VAL A 71 1.32 6.29 -10.95
N LEU A 72 1.13 5.26 -10.11
CA LEU A 72 2.16 4.85 -9.16
C LEU A 72 3.40 4.30 -9.85
N ALA A 73 3.23 3.43 -10.85
CA ALA A 73 4.35 2.87 -11.61
C ALA A 73 5.16 3.96 -12.33
N GLN A 74 4.48 4.99 -12.85
CA GLN A 74 5.14 6.16 -13.43
C GLN A 74 5.92 6.94 -12.37
N HIS A 75 5.31 7.24 -11.22
CA HIS A 75 5.98 7.92 -10.11
C HIS A 75 7.18 7.14 -9.52
N GLN A 76 7.14 5.80 -9.58
CA GLN A 76 8.26 4.94 -9.19
C GLN A 76 9.42 5.00 -10.20
N LYS A 77 9.15 5.15 -11.49
CA LYS A 77 10.18 5.24 -12.55
C LYS A 77 10.76 6.65 -12.65
N ASP A 78 9.90 7.65 -12.66
CA ASP A 78 10.28 9.04 -12.87
C ASP A 78 11.08 9.52 -11.65
N GLN A 79 12.26 10.10 -11.88
CA GLN A 79 13.13 10.53 -10.78
C GLN A 79 12.57 11.72 -9.99
N LEU A 80 11.58 12.43 -10.51
CA LEU A 80 10.71 13.40 -9.82
C LEU A 80 9.79 13.97 -10.92
N VAL A 81 8.53 13.52 -11.03
CA VAL A 81 7.53 14.36 -11.70
C VAL A 81 7.22 15.49 -10.72
N ARG A 82 7.96 16.60 -10.82
CA ARG A 82 7.49 17.88 -10.29
C ARG A 82 6.42 18.36 -11.26
N LEU A 83 5.16 18.03 -10.97
CA LEU A 83 4.04 18.77 -11.54
C LEU A 83 4.09 20.14 -10.86
N SER A 84 4.86 21.08 -11.44
CA SER A 84 5.12 22.44 -10.93
C SER A 84 5.63 22.52 -9.47
N ASP A 85 6.23 23.66 -9.07
CA ASP A 85 6.62 23.87 -7.66
C ASP A 85 5.40 24.16 -6.75
N GLU A 86 4.20 24.27 -7.34
CA GLU A 86 2.95 24.62 -6.66
C GLU A 86 2.08 23.40 -6.30
N GLU A 87 2.16 22.29 -7.04
CA GLU A 87 1.35 21.10 -6.75
C GLU A 87 2.11 20.08 -5.90
N LYS A 88 1.54 19.77 -4.73
CA LYS A 88 2.10 18.74 -3.85
C LYS A 88 2.10 17.38 -4.57
N PRO A 89 3.18 16.58 -4.46
CA PRO A 89 3.22 15.28 -5.11
C PRO A 89 2.11 14.37 -4.57
N LEU A 90 1.45 13.63 -5.47
CA LEU A 90 0.31 12.76 -5.15
C LEU A 90 0.69 11.63 -4.19
N PHE A 91 1.90 11.10 -4.34
CA PHE A 91 2.43 9.99 -3.54
C PHE A 91 3.55 10.46 -2.60
N ILE A 92 3.89 9.62 -1.63
CA ILE A 92 5.07 9.83 -0.79
C ILE A 92 6.35 9.89 -1.64
N HIS A 93 7.39 10.49 -1.06
CA HIS A 93 8.72 10.45 -1.66
C HIS A 93 9.27 9.01 -1.65
N LYS A 94 10.14 8.73 -2.61
CA LYS A 94 10.88 7.47 -2.64
C LYS A 94 11.67 7.31 -1.34
N PRO A 95 11.54 6.18 -0.63
CA PRO A 95 12.37 5.92 0.53
C PRO A 95 13.85 5.88 0.13
N PRO A 96 14.78 6.17 1.06
CA PRO A 96 16.19 5.92 0.80
C PRO A 96 16.38 4.45 0.41
N ALA A 97 17.29 4.19 -0.53
CA ALA A 97 17.51 2.84 -1.09
C ALA A 97 16.34 2.21 -1.86
N PHE A 98 15.33 3.00 -2.29
CA PHE A 98 14.26 2.51 -3.16
C PHE A 98 14.84 1.85 -4.44
N GLY A 99 14.45 0.60 -4.70
CA GLY A 99 14.97 -0.20 -5.82
C GLY A 99 16.22 -1.04 -5.51
N LEU A 100 16.99 -0.70 -4.46
CA LEU A 100 18.19 -1.48 -4.08
C LEU A 100 17.83 -2.86 -3.50
N LEU A 101 16.70 -2.97 -2.81
CA LEU A 101 16.23 -4.22 -2.24
C LEU A 101 15.82 -5.23 -3.33
N GLY A 102 15.30 -4.72 -4.46
CA GLY A 102 14.99 -5.54 -5.65
C GLY A 102 16.25 -5.92 -6.43
N SER A 103 17.24 -5.01 -6.53
CA SER A 103 18.50 -5.30 -7.25
C SER A 103 19.38 -6.32 -6.53
N MET A 104 19.34 -6.39 -5.20
CA MET A 104 20.07 -7.40 -4.42
C MET A 104 19.47 -8.81 -4.52
N ILE A 105 18.19 -8.93 -4.85
CA ILE A 105 17.50 -10.23 -5.01
C ILE A 105 17.57 -10.73 -6.47
N GLY A 106 17.82 -9.83 -7.43
CA GLY A 106 17.84 -10.12 -8.87
C GLY A 106 19.19 -10.54 -9.46
N THR A 107 20.22 -10.82 -8.65
CA THR A 107 21.51 -11.33 -9.16
C THR A 107 21.51 -12.86 -9.22
N LYS A 108 20.83 -13.42 -10.22
CA LYS A 108 21.09 -14.74 -10.80
C LYS A 108 20.83 -14.70 -12.30
#